data_AF-A0A5J5J241-F1
#
_entry.id   AF-A0A5J5J241-F1
#
_cell.length_a   1.000
_cell.length_b   1.000
_cell.length_c   1.000
_cell.angle_alpha   90.00
_cell.angle_beta   90.00
_cell.angle_gamma   90.00
#
_symmetry.space_group_name_H-M   'P 1'
#
loop_
_entity.id
_entity.type
_entity.pdbx_description
1 polymer ?
#
loop_
_entity_poly.entity_id
_entity_poly.type
_entity_poly.pdbx_seq_one_letter_code
_entity_poly.pdbx_strand_id
1 'polypeptide(L)'
;MPAPAAGRDDRITLRFMTTPADTAAGGRSVAAGSVMEWIDKAGYACAVGWSGAYCVTAYVGNVRHRRPIAPGSLIEVQARLVHTGRSSMHVVVTVSAAEVSSRTYSPATTCILIFVAKDAGGQPTPVPPWEPLSRSDHRLAAGALERIPARTEIKRLMLDEDYTEASEAPRTLLRFLAPPGVVNWGGKAHGGTVMRWIDEAAYACAVGWLGGAELADHAVAVYSGGIHFFAPVRIGDLVEVDARLIHTGGHSMHISTRVVTADPRSPHDKTLTTLCMSVFVVPGAGEVALPVPPWTPSLAEDLRLDEHAREIIRLREHIVPIAASLALEP
;
A
#
# COMPACT_ATOMS: atom_id res chain seq x y z
N MET A 1 1.33 -38.51 -4.24
CA MET A 1 0.72 -37.20 -3.95
C MET A 1 1.46 -36.59 -2.77
N PRO A 2 1.90 -35.32 -2.81
CA PRO A 2 2.44 -34.71 -1.61
C PRO A 2 1.32 -34.63 -0.58
N ALA A 3 1.61 -35.02 0.66
CA ALA A 3 0.67 -34.95 1.77
C ALA A 3 0.16 -33.50 1.94
N PRO A 4 -1.09 -33.29 2.40
CA PRO A 4 -1.53 -31.97 2.82
C PRO A 4 -0.53 -31.42 3.83
N ALA A 5 -0.21 -30.12 3.75
CA ALA A 5 0.78 -29.47 4.58
C ALA A 5 0.33 -29.41 6.05
N ALA A 6 0.34 -30.55 6.73
CA ALA A 6 0.03 -30.68 8.14
C ALA A 6 1.07 -29.88 8.94
N GLY A 7 0.63 -28.76 9.53
CA GLY A 7 1.44 -27.94 10.44
C GLY A 7 1.92 -26.59 9.92
N ARG A 8 1.48 -26.13 8.74
CA ARG A 8 1.74 -24.74 8.28
C ARG A 8 0.57 -23.84 8.67
N ASP A 9 0.86 -22.75 9.37
CA ASP A 9 -0.15 -21.76 9.72
C ASP A 9 -0.41 -20.86 8.50
N ASP A 10 -1.64 -20.92 7.99
CA ASP A 10 -2.10 -20.07 6.89
C ASP A 10 -2.63 -18.71 7.39
N ARG A 11 -2.56 -18.47 8.70
CA ARG A 11 -3.02 -17.25 9.35
C ARG A 11 -1.97 -16.68 10.27
N ILE A 12 -1.97 -15.36 10.43
CA ILE A 12 -1.16 -14.66 11.41
C ILE A 12 -2.01 -13.57 12.03
N THR A 13 -1.91 -13.41 13.35
CA THR A 13 -2.51 -12.28 14.07
C THR A 13 -1.43 -11.53 14.82
N LEU A 14 -1.24 -10.25 14.50
CA LEU A 14 -0.42 -9.33 15.28
C LEU A 14 -1.32 -8.45 16.13
N ARG A 15 -0.98 -8.27 17.41
CA ARG A 15 -1.68 -7.34 18.31
C ARG A 15 -0.69 -6.45 19.02
N PHE A 16 -0.94 -5.15 18.99
CA PHE A 16 -0.07 -4.15 19.60
C PHE A 16 -0.86 -2.86 19.86
N MET A 17 -0.26 -1.95 20.63
CA MET A 17 -0.80 -0.61 20.82
C MET A 17 -0.08 0.34 19.86
N THR A 18 -0.83 1.30 19.31
CA THR A 18 -0.21 2.39 18.55
C THR A 18 0.70 3.24 19.44
N THR A 19 1.78 3.71 18.86
CA THR A 19 2.78 4.57 19.50
C THR A 19 2.72 5.98 18.90
N PRO A 20 3.32 6.99 19.56
CA PRO A 20 3.41 8.32 18.98
C PRO A 20 4.05 8.34 17.59
N ALA A 21 5.02 7.46 17.32
CA ALA A 21 5.69 7.35 16.02
C ALA A 21 4.77 6.89 14.88
N ASP A 22 3.62 6.28 15.21
CA ASP A 22 2.64 5.82 14.21
C ASP A 22 1.66 6.94 13.79
N THR A 23 1.66 8.06 14.51
CA THR A 23 0.71 9.16 14.32
C THR A 23 1.07 9.97 13.06
N ALA A 24 0.06 10.32 12.27
CA ALA A 24 0.20 11.21 11.13
C ALA A 24 0.73 12.59 11.57
N ALA A 25 1.37 13.31 10.67
CA ALA A 25 1.96 14.63 10.98
C ALA A 25 0.93 15.62 11.56
N GLY A 26 -0.34 15.55 11.12
CA GLY A 26 -1.44 16.34 11.69
C GLY A 26 -1.87 15.97 13.11
N GLY A 27 -1.30 14.93 13.73
CA GLY A 27 -1.51 14.56 15.14
C GLY A 27 -2.87 13.94 15.50
N ARG A 28 -3.84 13.94 14.58
CA ARG A 28 -5.24 13.55 14.84
C ARG A 28 -5.56 12.08 14.61
N SER A 29 -4.76 11.40 13.80
CA SER A 29 -4.97 10.00 13.42
C SER A 29 -3.64 9.30 13.18
N VAL A 30 -3.66 7.98 13.16
CA VAL A 30 -2.53 7.15 12.69
C VAL A 30 -2.29 7.41 11.20
N ALA A 31 -1.02 7.52 10.80
CA ALA A 31 -0.63 7.67 9.40
C ALA A 31 -1.00 6.42 8.58
N ALA A 32 -1.47 6.62 7.35
CA ALA A 32 -1.76 5.50 6.46
C ALA A 32 -0.50 4.68 6.15
N GLY A 33 0.66 5.33 6.07
CA GLY A 33 1.98 4.69 5.98
C GLY A 33 2.24 3.69 7.11
N SER A 34 1.91 4.03 8.36
CA SER A 34 2.04 3.13 9.51
C SER A 34 1.13 1.91 9.36
N VAL A 35 -0.13 2.13 8.94
CA VAL A 35 -1.08 1.04 8.68
C VAL A 35 -0.56 0.10 7.57
N MET A 36 -0.03 0.64 6.49
CA MET A 36 0.57 -0.14 5.40
C MET A 36 1.81 -0.93 5.85
N GLU A 37 2.61 -0.38 6.76
CA GLU A 37 3.75 -1.09 7.33
C GLU A 37 3.32 -2.30 8.17
N TRP A 38 2.28 -2.15 8.98
CA TRP A 38 1.74 -3.26 9.78
C TRP A 38 1.11 -4.34 8.90
N ILE A 39 0.42 -3.93 7.84
CA ILE A 39 -0.15 -4.82 6.83
C ILE A 39 0.96 -5.67 6.19
N ASP A 40 2.07 -5.05 5.77
CA ASP A 40 3.19 -5.77 5.17
C ASP A 40 3.85 -6.72 6.17
N LYS A 41 4.07 -6.29 7.42
CA LYS A 41 4.63 -7.14 8.49
C LYS A 41 3.81 -8.40 8.72
N ALA A 42 2.49 -8.26 8.88
CA ALA A 42 1.60 -9.41 9.09
C ALA A 42 1.52 -10.31 7.85
N GLY A 43 1.41 -9.70 6.66
CA GLY A 43 1.38 -10.42 5.39
C GLY A 43 2.67 -11.20 5.12
N TYR A 44 3.82 -10.57 5.39
CA TYR A 44 5.14 -11.18 5.25
C TYR A 44 5.31 -12.35 6.21
N ALA A 45 4.95 -12.18 7.49
CA ALA A 45 4.98 -13.26 8.48
C ALA A 45 4.15 -14.48 8.04
N CYS A 46 2.95 -14.24 7.49
CA CYS A 46 2.10 -15.30 6.95
C CYS A 46 2.76 -15.98 5.73
N ALA A 47 3.30 -15.20 4.79
CA ALA A 47 3.96 -15.71 3.60
C ALA A 47 5.24 -16.53 3.92
N VAL A 48 6.09 -16.07 4.83
CA VAL A 48 7.29 -16.82 5.22
C VAL A 48 6.95 -18.06 6.05
N GLY A 49 5.96 -17.97 6.93
CA GLY A 49 5.45 -19.11 7.69
C GLY A 49 4.89 -20.20 6.78
N TRP A 50 4.15 -19.81 5.75
CA TRP A 50 3.61 -20.76 4.77
C TRP A 50 4.66 -21.29 3.80
N SER A 51 5.55 -20.46 3.27
CA SER A 51 6.54 -20.94 2.28
C SER A 51 7.71 -21.70 2.91
N GLY A 52 8.13 -21.29 4.11
CA GLY A 52 9.41 -21.70 4.71
C GLY A 52 10.61 -21.08 4.00
N ALA A 53 10.41 -20.01 3.21
CA ALA A 53 11.45 -19.36 2.41
C ALA A 53 11.43 -17.84 2.60
N TYR A 54 12.55 -17.20 2.23
CA TYR A 54 12.61 -15.74 2.16
C TYR A 54 11.61 -15.24 1.10
N CYS A 55 10.83 -14.21 1.44
CA CYS A 55 9.81 -13.66 0.57
C CYS A 55 10.10 -12.20 0.23
N VAL A 56 9.47 -11.70 -0.83
CA VAL A 56 9.43 -10.27 -1.15
C VAL A 56 8.00 -9.86 -1.47
N THR A 57 7.62 -8.66 -1.05
CA THR A 57 6.33 -8.05 -1.42
C THR A 57 6.39 -7.66 -2.89
N ALA A 58 5.49 -8.19 -3.71
CA ALA A 58 5.42 -7.90 -5.14
C ALA A 58 4.29 -6.92 -5.48
N TYR A 59 3.21 -6.96 -4.69
CA TYR A 59 2.04 -6.12 -4.91
C TYR A 59 1.28 -5.89 -3.61
N VAL A 60 0.73 -4.68 -3.46
CA VAL A 60 -0.26 -4.33 -2.43
C VAL A 60 -1.45 -3.67 -3.12
N GLY A 61 -2.64 -4.25 -2.89
CA GLY A 61 -3.84 -3.91 -3.61
C GLY A 61 -4.92 -3.25 -2.77
N ASN A 62 -5.45 -2.15 -3.31
CA ASN A 62 -6.69 -1.49 -2.89
C ASN A 62 -6.82 -1.31 -1.37
N VAL A 63 -5.80 -0.72 -0.75
CA VAL A 63 -5.85 -0.34 0.67
C VAL A 63 -6.87 0.80 0.79
N ARG A 64 -8.06 0.49 1.30
CA ARG A 64 -9.12 1.48 1.57
C ARG A 64 -9.22 1.70 3.07
N HIS A 65 -8.93 2.91 3.50
CA HIS A 65 -9.08 3.32 4.90
C HIS A 65 -10.52 3.73 5.12
N ARG A 66 -11.31 2.86 5.75
CA ARG A 66 -12.75 3.09 5.95
C ARG A 66 -13.02 4.12 7.03
N ARG A 67 -12.14 4.18 8.02
CA ARG A 67 -12.25 5.07 9.18
C ARG A 67 -10.85 5.45 9.68
N PRO A 68 -10.65 6.69 10.13
CA PRO A 68 -9.43 7.07 10.82
C PRO A 68 -9.22 6.21 12.07
N ILE A 69 -7.97 5.87 12.36
CA ILE A 69 -7.58 5.19 13.60
C ILE A 69 -7.03 6.25 14.55
N ALA A 70 -7.56 6.32 15.76
CA ALA A 70 -7.10 7.27 16.77
C ALA A 70 -5.74 6.86 17.35
N PRO A 71 -4.83 7.82 17.64
CA PRO A 71 -3.62 7.53 18.40
C PRO A 71 -3.95 6.92 19.77
N GLY A 72 -3.12 5.99 20.25
CA GLY A 72 -3.35 5.22 21.47
C GLY A 72 -4.31 4.03 21.33
N SER A 73 -4.86 3.77 20.13
CA SER A 73 -5.73 2.60 19.90
C SER A 73 -4.99 1.26 20.03
N LEU A 74 -5.72 0.22 20.44
CA LEU A 74 -5.30 -1.17 20.29
C LEU A 74 -5.51 -1.59 18.83
N ILE A 75 -4.51 -2.26 18.25
CA ILE A 75 -4.52 -2.72 16.86
C ILE A 75 -4.47 -4.24 16.84
N GLU A 76 -5.27 -4.81 15.94
CA GLU A 76 -5.23 -6.21 15.56
C GLU A 76 -5.06 -6.29 14.04
N VAL A 77 -4.01 -6.97 13.58
CA VAL A 77 -3.74 -7.19 12.16
C VAL A 77 -3.82 -8.68 11.88
N GLN A 78 -4.86 -9.09 11.16
CA GLN A 78 -5.11 -10.48 10.79
C GLN A 78 -4.76 -10.68 9.33
N ALA A 79 -3.74 -11.50 9.07
CA ALA A 79 -3.33 -11.95 7.76
C ALA A 79 -3.79 -13.39 7.53
N ARG A 80 -4.29 -13.68 6.33
CA ARG A 80 -4.76 -15.00 5.91
C ARG A 80 -4.32 -15.28 4.49
N LEU A 81 -3.64 -16.40 4.27
CA LEU A 81 -3.33 -16.89 2.94
C LEU A 81 -4.63 -17.34 2.26
N VAL A 82 -4.84 -16.91 1.02
CA VAL A 82 -6.08 -17.19 0.27
C VAL A 82 -5.83 -17.80 -1.10
N HIS A 83 -4.57 -17.86 -1.54
CA HIS A 83 -4.18 -18.50 -2.80
C HIS A 83 -2.66 -18.67 -2.89
N THR A 84 -2.20 -19.79 -3.45
CA THR A 84 -0.81 -20.03 -3.85
C THR A 84 -0.73 -20.27 -5.35
N GLY A 85 0.16 -19.54 -6.03
CA GLY A 85 0.62 -19.87 -7.39
C GLY A 85 1.84 -20.80 -7.34
N ARG A 86 2.67 -20.78 -8.40
CA ARG A 86 3.94 -21.55 -8.39
C ARG A 86 4.89 -21.07 -7.29
N SER A 87 5.16 -19.76 -7.26
CA SER A 87 6.10 -19.12 -6.32
C SER A 87 5.46 -17.96 -5.57
N SER A 88 4.18 -17.68 -5.82
CA SER A 88 3.46 -16.52 -5.29
C SER A 88 2.44 -16.93 -4.26
N MET A 89 2.19 -16.06 -3.29
CA MET A 89 1.21 -16.24 -2.22
C MET A 89 0.36 -14.98 -2.13
N HIS A 90 -0.95 -15.12 -2.23
CA HIS A 90 -1.90 -14.02 -2.05
C HIS A 90 -2.40 -14.05 -0.62
N VAL A 91 -2.23 -12.94 0.10
CA VAL A 91 -2.57 -12.83 1.52
C VAL A 91 -3.57 -11.69 1.68
N VAL A 92 -4.73 -11.99 2.25
CA VAL A 92 -5.69 -10.97 2.67
C VAL A 92 -5.33 -10.51 4.06
N VAL A 93 -5.26 -9.21 4.26
CA VAL A 93 -4.94 -8.61 5.56
C VAL A 93 -6.05 -7.65 5.97
N THR A 94 -6.54 -7.83 7.19
CA THR A 94 -7.50 -6.92 7.83
C THR A 94 -6.86 -6.29 9.05
N VAL A 95 -6.88 -4.96 9.10
CA VAL A 95 -6.48 -4.16 10.26
C VAL A 95 -7.74 -3.73 10.98
N SER A 96 -7.84 -4.09 12.24
CA SER A 96 -8.89 -3.70 13.15
C SER A 96 -8.32 -2.83 14.27
N ALA A 97 -9.12 -1.89 14.76
CA ALA A 97 -8.74 -1.00 15.86
C ALA A 97 -9.83 -0.99 16.92
N ALA A 98 -9.42 -0.94 18.19
CA ALA A 98 -10.28 -0.87 19.37
C ALA A 98 -9.79 0.22 20.34
N GLU A 99 -10.73 0.80 21.08
CA GLU A 99 -10.39 1.58 22.26
C GLU A 99 -9.90 0.65 23.38
N VAL A 100 -8.92 1.09 24.16
CA VAL A 100 -8.30 0.26 25.23
C VAL A 100 -9.32 -0.18 26.27
N SER A 101 -10.26 0.70 26.60
CA SER A 101 -11.31 0.50 27.60
C SER A 101 -12.32 -0.58 27.17
N SER A 102 -12.80 -0.50 25.93
CA SER A 102 -13.86 -1.39 25.41
C SER A 102 -13.32 -2.71 24.86
N ARG A 103 -12.10 -2.70 24.29
CA ARG A 103 -11.51 -3.84 23.55
C ARG A 103 -12.39 -4.40 22.42
N THR A 104 -13.37 -3.63 21.96
CA THR A 104 -14.23 -3.99 20.84
C THR A 104 -13.55 -3.60 19.53
N TYR A 105 -12.96 -4.58 18.86
CA TYR A 105 -12.32 -4.38 17.58
C TYR A 105 -13.34 -4.14 16.48
N SER A 106 -13.15 -3.06 15.74
CA SER A 106 -13.86 -2.81 14.49
C SER A 106 -12.86 -2.89 13.33
N PRO A 107 -13.25 -3.31 12.12
CA PRO A 107 -12.33 -3.27 10.98
C PRO A 107 -12.11 -1.84 10.50
N ALA A 108 -10.86 -1.46 10.26
CA ALA A 108 -10.48 -0.15 9.71
C ALA A 108 -10.05 -0.24 8.24
N THR A 109 -9.30 -1.28 7.88
CA THR A 109 -8.75 -1.47 6.54
C THR A 109 -8.72 -2.95 6.19
N THR A 110 -9.07 -3.31 4.95
CA THR A 110 -8.89 -4.66 4.41
C THR A 110 -8.27 -4.56 3.03
N CYS A 111 -7.23 -5.33 2.76
CA CYS A 111 -6.50 -5.30 1.51
C CYS A 111 -5.95 -6.69 1.14
N ILE A 112 -5.35 -6.79 -0.04
CA ILE A 112 -4.68 -8.00 -0.52
C ILE A 112 -3.24 -7.70 -0.89
N LEU A 113 -2.34 -8.57 -0.45
CA LEU A 113 -0.91 -8.53 -0.73
C LEU A 113 -0.52 -9.76 -1.53
N ILE A 114 0.52 -9.62 -2.33
CA ILE A 114 1.13 -10.75 -3.03
C ILE A 114 2.60 -10.78 -2.68
N PHE A 115 3.01 -11.90 -2.12
CA PHE A 115 4.40 -12.20 -1.83
C PHE A 115 4.93 -13.20 -2.84
N VAL A 116 6.22 -13.11 -3.14
CA VAL A 116 6.94 -14.08 -3.97
C VAL A 116 8.07 -14.67 -3.16
N ALA A 117 8.08 -16.00 -3.03
CA ALA A 117 9.17 -16.73 -2.40
C ALA A 117 10.41 -16.72 -3.29
N LYS A 118 11.58 -16.56 -2.68
CA LYS A 118 12.88 -16.46 -3.34
C LYS A 118 13.85 -17.50 -2.78
N ASP A 119 14.69 -18.05 -3.65
CA ASP A 119 15.84 -18.85 -3.25
C ASP A 119 17.05 -17.98 -2.84
N ALA A 120 18.16 -18.63 -2.47
CA ALA A 120 19.41 -17.96 -2.11
C ALA A 120 20.02 -17.12 -3.26
N GLY A 121 19.71 -17.44 -4.52
CA GLY A 121 20.11 -16.68 -5.69
C GLY A 121 19.16 -15.51 -6.02
N GLY A 122 18.09 -15.32 -5.25
CA GLY A 122 17.08 -14.28 -5.49
C GLY A 122 16.06 -14.63 -6.58
N GLN A 123 16.05 -15.86 -7.08
CA GLN A 123 15.12 -16.33 -8.10
C GLN A 123 13.81 -16.82 -7.48
N PRO A 124 12.65 -16.69 -8.17
CA PRO A 124 11.39 -17.21 -7.67
C PRO A 124 11.43 -18.74 -7.47
N THR A 125 11.15 -19.18 -6.24
CA THR A 125 11.19 -20.61 -5.86
C THR A 125 9.78 -21.15 -5.58
N PRO A 126 9.50 -22.45 -5.85
CA PRO A 126 8.19 -23.02 -5.59
C PRO A 126 7.74 -22.91 -4.12
N VAL A 127 6.45 -22.65 -3.92
CA VAL A 127 5.80 -22.68 -2.59
C VAL A 127 4.85 -23.87 -2.47
N PRO A 128 4.59 -24.39 -1.26
CA PRO A 128 3.61 -25.46 -1.11
C PRO A 128 2.20 -25.00 -1.47
N PRO A 129 1.42 -25.88 -2.12
CA PRO A 129 0.06 -25.56 -2.52
C PRO A 129 -0.82 -25.36 -1.28
N TRP A 130 -1.65 -24.34 -1.32
CA TRP A 130 -2.70 -24.08 -0.35
C TRP A 130 -4.05 -24.47 -0.95
N GLU A 131 -4.90 -25.11 -0.15
CA GLU A 131 -6.26 -25.48 -0.52
C GLU A 131 -7.25 -24.85 0.47
N PRO A 132 -8.34 -24.23 -0.03
CA PRO A 132 -9.36 -23.67 0.84
C PRO A 132 -10.09 -24.76 1.63
N LEU A 133 -10.29 -24.54 2.94
CA LEU A 133 -10.97 -25.49 3.82
C LEU A 133 -12.39 -25.05 4.18
N SER A 134 -12.59 -23.75 4.39
CA SER A 134 -13.86 -23.16 4.82
C SER A 134 -14.59 -22.44 3.69
N ARG A 135 -15.88 -22.16 3.91
CA ARG A 135 -16.67 -21.32 2.99
C ARG A 135 -16.02 -19.94 2.77
N SER A 136 -15.47 -19.33 3.83
CA SER A 136 -14.79 -18.05 3.74
C SER A 136 -13.51 -18.16 2.92
N ASP A 137 -12.73 -19.24 3.07
CA ASP A 137 -11.54 -19.50 2.24
C ASP A 137 -11.91 -19.56 0.76
N HIS A 138 -12.92 -20.35 0.40
CA HIS A 138 -13.34 -20.49 -1.01
C HIS A 138 -13.73 -19.15 -1.63
N ARG A 139 -14.48 -18.32 -0.89
CA ARG A 139 -14.93 -17.01 -1.38
C ARG A 139 -13.78 -16.01 -1.47
N LEU A 140 -12.86 -16.00 -0.50
CA LEU A 140 -11.68 -15.13 -0.52
C LEU A 140 -10.72 -15.55 -1.65
N ALA A 141 -10.54 -16.85 -1.86
CA ALA A 141 -9.74 -17.38 -2.96
C ALA A 141 -10.31 -16.98 -4.33
N ALA A 142 -11.62 -17.18 -4.54
CA ALA A 142 -12.30 -16.75 -5.76
C ALA A 142 -12.13 -15.24 -6.00
N GLY A 143 -12.36 -14.43 -4.97
CA GLY A 143 -12.15 -12.99 -5.06
C GLY A 143 -10.69 -12.62 -5.37
N ALA A 144 -9.71 -13.28 -4.77
CA ALA A 144 -8.30 -13.02 -5.04
C ALA A 144 -7.95 -13.27 -6.51
N LEU A 145 -8.56 -14.28 -7.14
CA LEU A 145 -8.38 -14.60 -8.56
C LEU A 145 -9.11 -13.63 -9.49
N GLU A 146 -10.35 -13.25 -9.17
CA GLU A 146 -11.15 -12.27 -9.94
C GLU A 146 -10.46 -10.90 -10.07
N ARG A 147 -9.57 -10.55 -9.13
CA ARG A 147 -8.82 -9.29 -9.13
C ARG A 147 -7.60 -9.32 -10.05
N ILE A 148 -7.17 -10.48 -10.55
CA ILE A 148 -5.95 -10.61 -11.36
C ILE A 148 -6.00 -9.79 -12.66
N PRO A 149 -7.10 -9.81 -13.46
CA PRO A 149 -7.17 -9.03 -14.70
C PRO A 149 -7.06 -7.53 -14.43
N ALA A 150 -7.90 -6.99 -13.53
CA ALA A 150 -7.90 -5.56 -13.20
C ALA A 150 -6.55 -5.10 -12.62
N ARG A 151 -5.91 -5.92 -11.77
CA ARG A 151 -4.56 -5.64 -11.26
C ARG A 151 -3.52 -5.59 -12.39
N THR A 152 -3.58 -6.53 -13.33
CA THR A 152 -2.65 -6.60 -14.46
C THR A 152 -2.80 -5.36 -15.35
N GLU A 153 -4.04 -4.93 -15.57
CA GLU A 153 -4.31 -3.75 -16.38
C GLU A 153 -3.89 -2.45 -15.70
N ILE A 154 -4.20 -2.28 -14.40
CA ILE A 154 -3.71 -1.13 -13.61
C ILE A 154 -2.18 -1.08 -13.63
N LYS A 155 -1.51 -2.23 -13.46
CA LYS A 155 -0.05 -2.31 -13.53
C LYS A 155 0.48 -1.82 -14.88
N ARG A 156 -0.14 -2.24 -15.97
CA ARG A 156 0.24 -1.86 -17.34
C ARG A 156 0.11 -0.35 -17.52
N LEU A 157 -1.07 0.19 -17.23
CA LEU A 157 -1.33 1.63 -17.32
C LEU A 157 -0.32 2.44 -16.51
N MET A 158 -0.08 2.07 -15.25
CA MET A 158 0.87 2.80 -14.40
C MET A 158 2.30 2.78 -14.94
N LEU A 159 2.71 1.71 -15.63
CA LEU A 159 4.04 1.58 -16.22
C LEU A 159 4.19 2.29 -17.56
N ASP A 160 3.09 2.46 -18.30
CA ASP A 160 3.09 3.11 -19.62
C ASP A 160 3.17 4.64 -19.51
N GLU A 161 3.04 5.22 -18.32
CA GLU A 161 3.14 6.67 -18.12
C GLU A 161 4.58 7.16 -18.02
N ASP A 162 4.90 8.12 -18.89
CA ASP A 162 6.11 8.92 -18.77
C ASP A 162 5.89 10.16 -17.89
N TYR A 163 6.93 10.55 -17.18
CA TYR A 163 6.96 11.77 -16.37
C TYR A 163 8.09 12.65 -16.89
N THR A 164 7.77 13.87 -17.28
CA THR A 164 8.75 14.86 -17.74
C THR A 164 8.88 15.97 -16.68
N GLU A 165 9.76 16.93 -16.93
CA GLU A 165 9.91 18.11 -16.06
C GLU A 165 9.00 19.27 -16.53
N ALA A 166 8.31 19.14 -17.65
CA ALA A 166 7.37 20.13 -18.19
C ALA A 166 5.98 19.96 -17.58
N SER A 167 5.88 20.20 -16.26
CA SER A 167 4.67 20.04 -15.46
C SER A 167 4.46 21.25 -14.54
N GLU A 168 3.20 21.69 -14.42
CA GLU A 168 2.73 22.68 -13.44
C GLU A 168 2.11 22.00 -12.20
N ALA A 169 2.09 20.67 -12.18
CA ALA A 169 1.54 19.90 -11.07
C ALA A 169 2.32 20.19 -9.77
N PRO A 170 1.62 20.41 -8.64
CA PRO A 170 2.23 20.36 -7.32
C PRO A 170 3.03 19.06 -7.16
N ARG A 171 4.28 19.21 -6.72
CA ARG A 171 5.26 18.13 -6.63
C ARG A 171 6.01 18.21 -5.30
N THR A 172 6.19 17.05 -4.68
CA THR A 172 7.07 16.86 -3.53
C THR A 172 8.08 15.78 -3.85
N LEU A 173 9.37 16.12 -3.74
CA LEU A 173 10.47 15.17 -3.89
C LEU A 173 11.17 14.97 -2.55
N LEU A 174 11.06 13.77 -1.99
CA LEU A 174 11.90 13.34 -0.87
C LEU A 174 13.14 12.64 -1.43
N ARG A 175 14.32 13.03 -0.96
CA ARG A 175 15.60 12.45 -1.40
C ARG A 175 16.50 12.16 -0.21
N PHE A 176 16.86 10.91 0.00
CA PHE A 176 17.61 10.46 1.18
C PHE A 176 18.35 9.15 0.92
N LEU A 177 19.29 8.79 1.78
CA LEU A 177 19.94 7.48 1.75
C LEU A 177 19.11 6.45 2.50
N ALA A 178 18.94 5.25 1.95
CA ALA A 178 18.27 4.15 2.63
C ALA A 178 19.02 3.76 3.91
N PRO A 179 18.43 3.96 5.10
CA PRO A 179 19.15 3.76 6.35
C PRO A 179 19.32 2.26 6.68
N PRO A 180 20.31 1.88 7.50
CA PRO A 180 20.50 0.48 7.89
C PRO A 180 19.32 -0.10 8.67
N GLY A 181 18.59 0.72 9.44
CA GLY A 181 17.51 0.25 10.32
C GLY A 181 16.22 -0.19 9.63
N VAL A 182 16.09 -0.01 8.31
CA VAL A 182 14.84 -0.33 7.58
C VAL A 182 14.91 -1.62 6.76
N VAL A 183 16.03 -2.33 6.83
CA VAL A 183 16.27 -3.52 6.01
C VAL A 183 16.08 -4.81 6.77
N ASN A 184 15.71 -5.85 6.04
CA ASN A 184 15.66 -7.21 6.56
C ASN A 184 17.04 -7.90 6.48
N TRP A 185 17.10 -9.14 6.95
CA TRP A 185 18.31 -9.98 6.93
C TRP A 185 18.95 -10.16 5.54
N GLY A 186 18.21 -9.87 4.46
CA GLY A 186 18.70 -9.89 3.08
C GLY A 186 19.27 -8.54 2.60
N GLY A 187 19.42 -7.54 3.47
CA GLY A 187 19.96 -6.21 3.15
C GLY A 187 19.03 -5.36 2.28
N LYS A 188 17.74 -5.70 2.22
CA LYS A 188 16.71 -5.01 1.42
C LYS A 188 15.67 -4.37 2.32
N ALA A 189 15.19 -3.19 1.96
CA ALA A 189 14.11 -2.53 2.68
C ALA A 189 12.83 -3.38 2.65
N HIS A 190 12.07 -3.37 3.73
CA HIS A 190 10.75 -4.01 3.76
C HIS A 190 9.76 -3.24 2.88
N GLY A 191 8.79 -3.94 2.28
CA GLY A 191 7.78 -3.29 1.43
C GLY A 191 7.00 -2.23 2.22
N GLY A 192 6.70 -2.52 3.49
CA GLY A 192 6.07 -1.62 4.46
C GLY A 192 6.80 -0.30 4.63
N THR A 193 8.13 -0.33 4.69
CA THR A 193 8.94 0.89 4.82
C THR A 193 8.82 1.77 3.57
N VAL A 194 8.91 1.17 2.38
CA VAL A 194 8.76 1.91 1.12
C VAL A 194 7.36 2.52 1.02
N MET A 195 6.32 1.79 1.43
CA MET A 195 4.94 2.31 1.49
C MET A 195 4.79 3.47 2.47
N ARG A 196 5.52 3.46 3.60
CA ARG A 196 5.54 4.60 4.53
C ARG A 196 6.16 5.85 3.89
N TRP A 197 7.26 5.70 3.15
CA TRP A 197 7.86 6.83 2.41
C TRP A 197 6.95 7.37 1.32
N ILE A 198 6.24 6.49 0.61
CA ILE A 198 5.23 6.87 -0.38
C ILE A 198 4.15 7.73 0.26
N ASP A 199 3.58 7.27 1.39
CA ASP A 199 2.54 8.01 2.11
C ASP A 199 3.04 9.37 2.61
N GLU A 200 4.26 9.44 3.13
CA GLU A 200 4.87 10.67 3.64
C GLU A 200 5.06 11.73 2.53
N ALA A 201 5.59 11.31 1.37
CA ALA A 201 5.72 12.20 0.21
C ALA A 201 4.36 12.64 -0.34
N ALA A 202 3.41 11.72 -0.43
CA ALA A 202 2.07 12.00 -0.94
C ALA A 202 1.28 12.92 0.01
N TYR A 203 1.39 12.72 1.33
CA TYR A 203 0.81 13.61 2.33
C TYR A 203 1.38 15.02 2.21
N ALA A 204 2.70 15.17 2.13
CA ALA A 204 3.34 16.47 1.96
C ALA A 204 2.88 17.18 0.66
N CYS A 205 2.73 16.43 -0.43
CA CYS A 205 2.15 16.94 -1.68
C CYS A 205 0.68 17.38 -1.51
N ALA A 206 -0.14 16.59 -0.81
CA ALA A 206 -1.55 16.90 -0.54
C ALA A 206 -1.71 18.18 0.30
N VAL A 207 -0.98 18.26 1.42
CA VAL A 207 -0.98 19.43 2.29
C VAL A 207 -0.44 20.66 1.56
N GLY A 208 0.63 20.51 0.77
CA GLY A 208 1.15 21.59 -0.06
C GLY A 208 0.14 22.15 -1.05
N TRP A 209 -0.70 21.28 -1.64
CA TRP A 209 -1.80 21.72 -2.52
C TRP A 209 -2.94 22.43 -1.78
N LEU A 210 -3.30 21.94 -0.59
CA LEU A 210 -4.29 22.61 0.26
C LEU A 210 -3.78 23.97 0.78
N GLY A 211 -2.46 24.16 0.84
CA GLY A 211 -1.81 25.41 1.17
C GLY A 211 -2.14 25.88 2.60
N GLY A 212 -2.34 27.19 2.77
CA GLY A 212 -2.68 27.79 4.08
C GLY A 212 -4.12 27.60 4.53
N ALA A 213 -4.89 26.69 3.92
CA ALA A 213 -6.21 26.35 4.41
C ALA A 213 -6.10 25.84 5.85
N GLU A 214 -6.93 26.34 6.76
CA GLU A 214 -6.93 25.98 8.18
C GLU A 214 -7.04 24.46 8.44
N LEU A 215 -7.53 23.73 7.43
CA LEU A 215 -7.78 22.28 7.47
C LEU A 215 -6.76 21.47 6.66
N ALA A 216 -5.66 22.08 6.19
CA ALA A 216 -4.65 21.38 5.40
C ALA A 216 -4.06 20.17 6.16
N ASP A 217 -3.74 20.36 7.44
CA ASP A 217 -3.20 19.31 8.32
C ASP A 217 -4.19 18.17 8.60
N HIS A 218 -5.46 18.35 8.22
CA HIS A 218 -6.50 17.32 8.37
C HIS A 218 -6.57 16.37 7.17
N ALA A 219 -5.76 16.57 6.13
CA ALA A 219 -5.70 15.66 5.00
C ALA A 219 -5.40 14.23 5.47
N VAL A 220 -6.17 13.26 4.98
CA VAL A 220 -5.96 11.83 5.26
C VAL A 220 -5.99 11.03 3.96
N ALA A 221 -5.13 10.03 3.86
CA ALA A 221 -5.20 9.07 2.78
C ALA A 221 -6.42 8.15 3.01
N VAL A 222 -7.33 8.10 2.03
CA VAL A 222 -8.47 7.18 2.02
C VAL A 222 -8.22 5.97 1.13
N TYR A 223 -7.24 6.10 0.23
CA TYR A 223 -6.83 5.03 -0.65
C TYR A 223 -5.34 5.09 -0.94
N SER A 224 -4.70 3.91 -0.92
CA SER A 224 -3.41 3.68 -1.55
C SER A 224 -3.48 2.36 -2.32
N GLY A 225 -3.09 2.36 -3.58
CA GLY A 225 -3.17 1.16 -4.40
C GLY A 225 -2.46 1.27 -5.72
N GLY A 226 -2.46 0.15 -6.45
CA GLY A 226 -1.56 -0.03 -7.59
C GLY A 226 -0.10 -0.11 -7.15
N ILE A 227 0.18 -0.49 -5.89
CA ILE A 227 1.54 -0.53 -5.37
C ILE A 227 2.23 -1.77 -5.92
N HIS A 228 3.12 -1.56 -6.89
CA HIS A 228 3.90 -2.62 -7.52
C HIS A 228 5.38 -2.46 -7.18
N PHE A 229 6.02 -3.53 -6.73
CA PHE A 229 7.45 -3.55 -6.45
C PHE A 229 8.19 -4.23 -7.60
N PHE A 230 9.01 -3.46 -8.32
CA PHE A 230 9.75 -3.90 -9.51
C PHE A 230 11.19 -4.25 -9.19
N ALA A 231 11.82 -3.46 -8.31
CA ALA A 231 13.21 -3.63 -7.88
C ALA A 231 13.32 -3.45 -6.36
N PRO A 232 14.28 -4.11 -5.69
CA PRO A 232 14.51 -3.92 -4.26
C PRO A 232 15.25 -2.62 -3.97
N VAL A 233 14.95 -1.99 -2.84
CA VAL A 233 15.79 -0.92 -2.24
C VAL A 233 16.83 -1.56 -1.33
N ARG A 234 18.10 -1.25 -1.50
CA ARG A 234 19.21 -1.76 -0.68
C ARG A 234 19.68 -0.71 0.32
N ILE A 235 20.34 -1.15 1.38
CA ILE A 235 21.00 -0.24 2.33
C ILE A 235 21.97 0.67 1.58
N GLY A 236 21.91 1.97 1.88
CA GLY A 236 22.81 2.96 1.31
C GLY A 236 22.46 3.41 -0.11
N ASP A 237 21.45 2.82 -0.75
CA ASP A 237 20.92 3.36 -2.01
C ASP A 237 20.44 4.80 -1.78
N LEU A 238 20.69 5.68 -2.74
CA LEU A 238 20.02 6.96 -2.83
C LEU A 238 18.59 6.71 -3.27
N VAL A 239 17.63 7.01 -2.40
CA VAL A 239 16.19 6.88 -2.63
C VAL A 239 15.63 8.24 -3.01
N GLU A 240 14.81 8.26 -4.05
CA GLU A 240 13.98 9.40 -4.44
C GLU A 240 12.51 8.97 -4.49
N VAL A 241 11.67 9.66 -3.71
CA VAL A 241 10.21 9.48 -3.71
C VAL A 241 9.60 10.76 -4.27
N ASP A 242 9.16 10.69 -5.52
CA ASP A 242 8.58 11.80 -6.29
C ASP A 242 7.06 11.66 -6.28
N ALA A 243 6.38 12.52 -5.51
CA ALA A 243 4.92 12.58 -5.42
C ALA A 243 4.41 13.79 -6.20
N ARG A 244 3.43 13.57 -7.09
CA ARG A 244 2.82 14.62 -7.93
C ARG A 244 1.30 14.54 -7.86
N LEU A 245 0.65 15.69 -7.69
CA LEU A 245 -0.80 15.81 -7.85
C LEU A 245 -1.15 15.64 -9.34
N ILE A 246 -1.94 14.62 -9.66
CA ILE A 246 -2.29 14.29 -11.05
C ILE A 246 -3.77 14.45 -11.36
N HIS A 247 -4.62 14.66 -10.35
CA HIS A 247 -6.04 14.94 -10.56
C HIS A 247 -6.68 15.45 -9.26
N THR A 248 -7.69 16.31 -9.37
CA THR A 248 -8.58 16.66 -8.25
C THR A 248 -10.02 16.38 -8.65
N GLY A 249 -10.73 15.61 -7.82
CA GLY A 249 -12.19 15.59 -7.82
C GLY A 249 -12.75 16.76 -7.01
N GLY A 250 -14.08 16.82 -6.86
CA GLY A 250 -14.70 17.86 -6.03
C GLY A 250 -14.28 17.81 -4.55
N HIS A 251 -13.91 16.63 -4.05
CA HIS A 251 -13.59 16.38 -2.64
C HIS A 251 -12.34 15.51 -2.42
N SER A 252 -11.56 15.26 -3.48
CA SER A 252 -10.42 14.34 -3.44
C SER A 252 -9.24 14.84 -4.25
N MET A 253 -8.04 14.53 -3.76
CA MET A 253 -6.76 14.79 -4.43
C MET A 253 -6.14 13.45 -4.78
N HIS A 254 -5.75 13.28 -6.04
CA HIS A 254 -5.16 12.05 -6.55
C HIS A 254 -3.69 12.30 -6.83
N ILE A 255 -2.83 11.52 -6.20
CA ILE A 255 -1.39 11.74 -6.16
C ILE A 255 -0.72 10.49 -6.70
N SER A 256 0.05 10.65 -7.78
CA SER A 256 0.97 9.60 -8.22
C SER A 256 2.25 9.72 -7.44
N THR A 257 2.82 8.59 -7.04
CA THR A 257 4.12 8.53 -6.38
C THR A 257 5.02 7.53 -7.07
N ARG A 258 6.19 8.00 -7.48
CA ARG A 258 7.25 7.19 -8.09
C ARG A 258 8.43 7.09 -7.14
N VAL A 259 8.83 5.87 -6.84
CA VAL A 259 10.03 5.58 -6.05
C VAL A 259 11.10 5.06 -6.99
N VAL A 260 12.23 5.76 -7.03
CA VAL A 260 13.43 5.33 -7.74
C VAL A 260 14.61 5.24 -6.80
N THR A 261 15.57 4.39 -7.15
CA THR A 261 16.81 4.19 -6.40
C THR A 261 18.01 4.32 -7.31
N ALA A 262 19.14 4.79 -6.78
CA ALA A 262 20.41 4.85 -7.49
C ALA A 262 21.57 4.57 -6.53
N ASP A 263 22.72 4.16 -7.07
CA ASP A 263 23.97 4.20 -6.30
C ASP A 263 24.30 5.67 -6.01
N PRO A 264 24.59 6.07 -4.76
CA PRO A 264 24.90 7.46 -4.44
C PRO A 264 26.16 7.98 -5.17
N ARG A 265 27.03 7.09 -5.66
CA ARG A 265 28.20 7.44 -6.48
C ARG A 265 27.85 7.70 -7.95
N SER A 266 26.70 7.20 -8.40
CA SER A 266 26.16 7.35 -9.75
C SER A 266 24.68 7.79 -9.70
N PRO A 267 24.36 8.96 -9.14
CA PRO A 267 22.99 9.33 -8.76
C PRO A 267 22.03 9.55 -9.95
N HIS A 268 22.55 9.55 -11.17
CA HIS A 268 21.77 9.68 -12.40
C HIS A 268 21.27 8.31 -12.92
N ASP A 269 21.92 7.21 -12.52
CA ASP A 269 21.59 5.86 -12.96
C ASP A 269 20.46 5.28 -12.10
N LYS A 270 19.24 5.78 -12.36
CA LYS A 270 18.05 5.49 -11.55
C LYS A 270 17.36 4.21 -12.00
N THR A 271 16.99 3.39 -11.02
CA THR A 271 16.16 2.20 -11.20
C THR A 271 14.77 2.46 -10.62
N LEU A 272 13.72 2.21 -11.40
CA LEU A 272 12.35 2.26 -10.90
C LEU A 272 12.10 1.13 -9.90
N THR A 273 11.76 1.50 -8.67
CA THR A 273 11.51 0.56 -7.57
C THR A 273 10.01 0.31 -7.43
N THR A 274 9.22 1.38 -7.32
CA THR A 274 7.80 1.29 -7.01
C THR A 274 7.02 2.42 -7.65
N LEU A 275 5.78 2.13 -8.04
CA LEU A 275 4.76 3.12 -8.39
C LEU A 275 3.55 2.95 -7.47
N CYS A 276 2.87 4.04 -7.17
CA CYS A 276 1.65 4.05 -6.36
C CYS A 276 0.74 5.19 -6.82
N MET A 277 -0.57 5.00 -6.73
CA MET A 277 -1.52 6.10 -6.74
C MET A 277 -2.27 6.14 -5.42
N SER A 278 -2.22 7.30 -4.76
CA SER A 278 -2.90 7.57 -3.50
C SER A 278 -4.01 8.59 -3.68
N VAL A 279 -5.06 8.48 -2.87
CA VAL A 279 -6.16 9.45 -2.83
C VAL A 279 -6.26 10.02 -1.44
N PHE A 280 -6.15 11.34 -1.35
CA PHE A 280 -6.29 12.11 -0.14
C PHE A 280 -7.59 12.90 -0.15
N VAL A 281 -8.18 13.06 1.04
CA VAL A 281 -9.35 13.90 1.26
C VAL A 281 -9.15 14.70 2.55
N VAL A 282 -9.94 15.75 2.72
CA VAL A 282 -10.07 16.45 4.00
C VAL A 282 -11.39 15.99 4.65
N PRO A 283 -11.37 15.28 5.79
CA PRO A 283 -12.59 14.85 6.46
C PRO A 283 -13.44 16.05 6.91
N GLY A 284 -14.73 16.02 6.61
CA GLY A 284 -15.72 16.97 7.09
C GLY A 284 -16.56 16.42 8.24
N ALA A 285 -17.77 16.97 8.43
CA ALA A 285 -18.73 16.43 9.38
C ALA A 285 -19.34 15.12 8.85
N GLY A 286 -19.36 14.07 9.69
CA GLY A 286 -19.83 12.73 9.29
C GLY A 286 -18.83 12.01 8.38
N GLU A 287 -19.34 11.14 7.49
CA GLU A 287 -18.53 10.40 6.50
C GLU A 287 -18.33 11.20 5.18
N VAL A 288 -18.54 12.51 5.21
CA VAL A 288 -18.46 13.39 4.02
C VAL A 288 -17.16 14.18 4.03
N ALA A 289 -16.39 14.10 2.94
CA ALA A 289 -15.19 14.90 2.75
C ALA A 289 -15.53 16.35 2.38
N LEU A 290 -14.71 17.31 2.80
CA LEU A 290 -14.82 18.71 2.41
C LEU A 290 -14.36 18.93 0.97
N PRO A 291 -14.84 20.00 0.31
CA PRO A 291 -14.34 20.37 -1.01
C PRO A 291 -12.84 20.66 -0.99
N VAL A 292 -12.14 20.32 -2.08
CA VAL A 292 -10.71 20.63 -2.26
C VAL A 292 -10.52 21.64 -3.40
N PRO A 293 -9.44 22.44 -3.39
CA PRO A 293 -9.14 23.34 -4.50
C PRO A 293 -9.03 22.55 -5.83
N PRO A 294 -9.69 23.00 -6.91
CA PRO A 294 -9.63 22.33 -8.19
C PRO A 294 -8.28 22.58 -8.86
N TRP A 295 -7.64 21.52 -9.35
CA TRP A 295 -6.48 21.58 -10.21
C TRP A 295 -6.92 21.50 -11.68
N THR A 296 -6.55 22.51 -12.47
CA THR A 296 -6.90 22.59 -13.89
C THR A 296 -5.61 22.58 -14.72
N PRO A 297 -5.19 21.41 -15.23
CA PRO A 297 -3.95 21.30 -15.97
C PRO A 297 -4.02 22.00 -17.33
N SER A 298 -2.91 22.62 -17.74
CA SER A 298 -2.80 23.33 -19.02
C SER A 298 -1.73 22.72 -19.95
N LEU A 299 -0.68 22.16 -19.37
CA LEU A 299 0.42 21.53 -20.10
C LEU A 299 0.03 20.14 -20.62
N ALA A 300 0.62 19.75 -21.75
CA ALA A 300 0.32 18.47 -22.40
C ALA A 300 0.62 17.25 -21.50
N GLU A 301 1.70 17.31 -20.70
CA GLU A 301 2.00 16.27 -19.71
C GLU A 301 0.90 16.16 -18.66
N ASP A 302 0.52 17.29 -18.07
CA ASP A 302 -0.44 17.33 -16.96
C ASP A 302 -1.84 16.90 -17.41
N LEU A 303 -2.25 17.28 -18.63
CA LEU A 303 -3.51 16.83 -19.25
C LEU A 303 -3.52 15.30 -19.42
N ARG A 304 -2.40 14.72 -19.88
CA ARG A 304 -2.27 13.25 -20.00
C ARG A 304 -2.31 12.58 -18.64
N LEU A 305 -1.60 13.09 -17.64
CA LEU A 305 -1.60 12.53 -16.28
C LEU A 305 -2.99 12.62 -15.62
N ASP A 306 -3.76 13.67 -15.91
CA ASP A 306 -5.16 13.81 -15.46
C ASP A 306 -6.09 12.79 -16.13
N GLU A 307 -5.97 12.60 -17.44
CA GLU A 307 -6.72 11.57 -18.17
C GLU A 307 -6.38 10.17 -17.66
N HIS A 308 -5.09 9.88 -17.46
CA HIS A 308 -4.59 8.65 -16.89
C HIS A 308 -5.17 8.40 -15.49
N ALA A 309 -5.17 9.41 -14.61
CA ALA A 309 -5.76 9.30 -13.28
C ALA A 309 -7.24 8.88 -13.36
N ARG A 310 -8.01 9.51 -14.24
CA ARG A 310 -9.43 9.21 -14.46
C ARG A 310 -9.65 7.81 -14.99
N GLU A 311 -8.78 7.31 -15.85
CA GLU A 311 -8.84 5.93 -16.33
C GLU A 311 -8.63 4.91 -15.21
N ILE A 312 -7.61 5.11 -14.37
CA ILE A 312 -7.39 4.25 -13.21
C ILE A 312 -8.57 4.32 -12.23
N ILE A 313 -9.16 5.50 -12.01
CA ILE A 313 -10.37 5.64 -11.19
C ILE A 313 -11.50 4.76 -11.73
N ARG A 314 -11.81 4.84 -13.03
CA ARG A 314 -12.86 4.03 -13.66
C ARG A 314 -12.61 2.52 -13.53
N LEU A 315 -11.37 2.07 -13.76
CA LEU A 315 -11.03 0.65 -13.60
C LEU A 315 -11.22 0.17 -12.17
N ARG A 316 -10.92 1.02 -11.18
CA ARG A 316 -11.06 0.69 -9.76
C ARG A 316 -12.50 0.61 -9.28
N GLU A 317 -13.43 1.33 -9.90
CA GLU A 317 -14.86 1.25 -9.56
C GLU A 317 -15.42 -0.16 -9.75
N HIS A 318 -14.86 -0.90 -10.70
CA HIS A 318 -15.24 -2.28 -11.00
C HIS A 318 -14.61 -3.31 -10.03
N ILE A 319 -13.65 -2.89 -9.19
CA ILE A 319 -13.01 -3.79 -8.22
C ILE A 319 -13.81 -3.82 -6.93
N VAL A 320 -14.59 -4.89 -6.75
CA VAL A 320 -15.35 -5.13 -5.52
C VAL A 320 -14.40 -5.16 -4.31
N PRO A 321 -14.67 -4.39 -3.23
CA PRO A 321 -13.87 -4.46 -2.01
C PRO A 321 -13.99 -5.83 -1.33
N ILE A 322 -12.92 -6.29 -0.68
CA ILE A 322 -13.02 -7.47 0.19
C ILE A 322 -13.79 -7.06 1.46
N ALA A 323 -14.87 -7.77 1.76
CA ALA A 323 -15.65 -7.53 2.95
C ALA A 323 -14.85 -7.97 4.18
N ALA A 324 -14.69 -7.07 5.17
CA ALA A 324 -14.01 -7.40 6.42
C ALA A 324 -14.71 -8.54 7.16
N SER A 325 -16.06 -8.58 7.14
CA SER A 325 -16.82 -9.69 7.73
C SER A 325 -16.40 -11.04 7.17
N LEU A 326 -16.21 -11.15 5.85
CA LEU A 326 -15.76 -12.37 5.20
C LEU A 326 -14.29 -12.71 5.55
N ALA A 327 -13.42 -11.69 5.61
CA ALA A 327 -12.00 -11.89 5.93
C ALA A 327 -11.78 -12.33 7.39
N LEU A 328 -12.67 -11.91 8.29
CA LEU A 328 -12.63 -12.19 9.72
C LEU A 328 -13.47 -13.41 10.14
N GLU A 329 -14.16 -14.06 9.20
CA GLU A 329 -14.82 -15.33 9.45
C GLU A 329 -13.76 -16.38 9.86
N PRO A 330 -14.05 -17.18 10.91
CA PRO A 330 -13.12 -18.17 11.43
C PRO A 330 -12.64 -19.16 10.38
#